data_AF-A0AAF0XHE0-F1
#
_entry.id   AF-A0AAF0XHE0-F1
#
_cell.length_a   1.000
_cell.length_b   1.000
_cell.length_c   1.000
_cell.angle_alpha   90.00
_cell.angle_beta   90.00
_cell.angle_gamma   90.00
#
_symmetry.space_group_name_H-M   'P 1'
#
loop_
_entity.id
_entity.type
_entity.pdbx_description
1 polymer ?
#
loop_
_entity_poly.entity_id
_entity_poly.type
_entity_poly.pdbx_seq_one_letter_code
_entity_poly.pdbx_strand_id
1 'polypeptide(L)'
;MHPLPRVACLSLLNLKLKHINNVKELHAQLITNALYSFSNLAKLIQQYCSFSSPQATNHADLILKHFEINTNVYLLNVLIRCSSPRHSVQVFKNYVSRPGVCFDNFTYVFALGACARASLLLEGRQIHCRVVKHGFWTDVMVQTTAVHFYAKSRDVGSARKVFDEMSVRSRETWNAMIAGYCSQRERVGGDACGVALSLFCEMLGGGVKPDGTTMVSALSAVSQLGVLESGICVHGYVEKMLCEPQNDVYVGTGLVDMYSKCGCVDSAMWIFKRMKERNVLTWTAMTTGLAIHGRGKEALEVLDMMEGHGLVPNAVTFTSLLSACCHGGLVQEGLSLFYSMDRFGVLPTRQHYGCIVDLLGRAGHLEEAYNFIDNMQVERDAILWRTLLSACNVHGDLLTGEKIRQILLNMQTEQKFKSTGAAADMSEDYIALSNMYASADRWDDVKIVREEMKFKGYGSKPGLSSLQSPGNFITG
;
A
#
# COMPACT_ATOMS: atom_id res chain seq x y z
N MET A 1 -3.62 5.27 50.70
CA MET A 1 -4.93 5.36 50.01
C MET A 1 -5.95 4.60 50.83
N HIS A 2 -7.09 5.20 51.19
CA HIS A 2 -8.18 4.43 51.80
C HIS A 2 -8.77 3.46 50.76
N PRO A 3 -9.12 2.22 51.15
CA PRO A 3 -9.72 1.26 50.23
C PRO A 3 -11.09 1.76 49.78
N LEU A 4 -11.28 1.84 48.46
CA LEU A 4 -12.58 2.14 47.86
C LEU A 4 -13.54 0.97 48.12
N PRO A 5 -14.87 1.22 48.23
CA PRO A 5 -15.85 0.16 48.29
C PRO A 5 -15.72 -0.82 47.11
N ARG A 6 -15.91 -2.12 47.36
CA ARG A 6 -15.77 -3.18 46.33
C ARG A 6 -16.61 -2.89 45.08
N VAL A 7 -17.83 -2.40 45.25
CA VAL A 7 -18.75 -2.06 44.15
C VAL A 7 -18.19 -0.94 43.27
N ALA A 8 -17.55 0.07 43.88
CA ALA A 8 -16.94 1.18 43.16
C ALA A 8 -15.70 0.74 42.35
N CYS A 9 -14.90 -0.20 42.88
CA CYS A 9 -13.77 -0.78 42.15
C CYS A 9 -14.24 -1.54 40.90
N LEU A 10 -15.32 -2.34 41.04
CA LEU A 10 -15.88 -3.11 39.93
C LEU A 10 -16.54 -2.21 38.88
N SER A 11 -17.17 -1.10 39.28
CA SER A 11 -17.72 -0.13 38.31
C SER A 11 -16.61 0.57 37.53
N LEU A 12 -15.50 0.95 38.18
CA LEU A 12 -14.36 1.58 37.53
C LEU A 12 -13.67 0.66 36.50
N LEU A 13 -13.67 -0.66 36.73
CA LEU A 13 -13.17 -1.64 35.76
C LEU A 13 -13.96 -1.67 34.43
N ASN A 14 -15.25 -1.30 34.47
CA ASN A 14 -16.10 -1.26 33.29
C ASN A 14 -16.02 0.08 32.53
N LEU A 15 -15.34 1.08 33.09
CA LEU A 15 -15.16 2.39 32.46
C LEU A 15 -13.83 2.48 31.72
N LYS A 16 -13.80 3.23 30.62
CA LYS A 16 -12.55 3.53 29.90
C LYS A 16 -11.83 4.70 30.59
N LEU A 17 -10.84 4.38 31.42
CA LEU A 17 -10.03 5.38 32.12
C LEU A 17 -9.13 6.15 31.15
N LYS A 18 -8.99 7.48 31.36
CA LYS A 18 -8.23 8.38 30.46
C LYS A 18 -6.75 8.51 30.81
N HIS A 19 -6.36 8.17 32.04
CA HIS A 19 -4.98 8.32 32.53
C HIS A 19 -4.47 7.00 33.11
N ILE A 20 -3.22 6.67 32.80
CA ILE A 20 -2.56 5.44 33.28
C ILE A 20 -2.47 5.39 34.81
N ASN A 21 -2.32 6.54 35.48
CA ASN A 21 -2.24 6.61 36.95
C ASN A 21 -3.54 6.11 37.59
N ASN A 22 -4.69 6.43 37.02
CA ASN A 22 -5.98 5.94 37.49
C ASN A 22 -6.09 4.41 37.35
N VAL A 23 -5.49 3.83 36.29
CA VAL A 23 -5.42 2.38 36.13
C VAL A 23 -4.49 1.75 37.17
N LYS A 24 -3.36 2.39 37.49
CA LYS A 24 -2.46 1.94 38.57
C LYS A 24 -3.13 2.00 39.95
N GLU A 25 -3.88 3.05 40.22
CA GLU A 25 -4.68 3.18 41.44
C GLU A 25 -5.75 2.10 41.49
N LEU A 26 -6.49 1.87 40.40
CA LEU A 26 -7.47 0.79 40.31
C LEU A 26 -6.82 -0.59 40.52
N HIS A 27 -5.67 -0.84 39.91
CA HIS A 27 -4.90 -2.08 40.12
C HIS A 27 -4.54 -2.27 41.60
N ALA A 28 -4.00 -1.22 42.26
CA ALA A 28 -3.70 -1.27 43.68
C ALA A 28 -4.96 -1.55 44.52
N GLN A 29 -6.09 -0.92 44.19
CA GLN A 29 -7.37 -1.12 44.86
C GLN A 29 -7.93 -2.54 44.67
N LEU A 30 -7.72 -3.17 43.51
CA LEU A 30 -8.09 -4.56 43.27
C LEU A 30 -7.25 -5.53 44.10
N ILE A 31 -5.97 -5.23 44.30
CA ILE A 31 -5.08 -6.02 45.17
C ILE A 31 -5.52 -5.86 46.63
N THR A 32 -5.68 -4.63 47.12
CA THR A 32 -6.04 -4.38 48.53
C THR A 32 -7.42 -4.92 48.90
N ASN A 33 -8.38 -4.93 47.97
CA ASN A 33 -9.72 -5.48 48.19
C ASN A 33 -9.83 -7.00 47.91
N ALA A 34 -8.74 -7.65 47.49
CA ALA A 34 -8.69 -9.05 47.08
C ALA A 34 -9.67 -9.41 45.93
N LEU A 35 -9.77 -8.55 44.91
CA LEU A 35 -10.71 -8.67 43.78
C LEU A 35 -10.04 -9.22 42.49
N TYR A 36 -9.14 -10.19 42.62
CA TYR A 36 -8.29 -10.71 41.54
C TYR A 36 -8.91 -11.88 40.73
N SER A 37 -10.22 -11.87 40.50
CA SER A 37 -10.84 -12.86 39.59
C SER A 37 -10.26 -12.74 38.17
N PHE A 38 -10.18 -13.84 37.42
CA PHE A 38 -9.64 -13.83 36.06
C PHE A 38 -10.38 -12.85 35.12
N SER A 39 -11.69 -12.71 35.27
CA SER A 39 -12.47 -11.70 34.54
C SER A 39 -12.01 -10.28 34.86
N ASN A 40 -11.78 -9.96 36.13
CA ASN A 40 -11.33 -8.63 36.55
C ASN A 40 -9.90 -8.35 36.07
N LEU A 41 -9.01 -9.34 36.16
CA LEU A 41 -7.64 -9.23 35.66
C LEU A 41 -7.60 -9.07 34.13
N ALA A 42 -8.46 -9.77 33.38
CA ALA A 42 -8.57 -9.60 31.94
C ALA A 42 -9.01 -8.17 31.56
N LYS A 43 -10.00 -7.60 32.27
CA LYS A 43 -10.41 -6.20 32.08
C LYS A 43 -9.28 -5.22 32.41
N LEU A 44 -8.52 -5.49 33.47
CA LEU A 44 -7.38 -4.67 33.85
C LEU A 44 -6.26 -4.71 32.80
N ILE A 45 -5.94 -5.89 32.25
CA ILE A 45 -5.00 -6.04 31.13
C ILE A 45 -5.48 -5.23 29.92
N GLN A 46 -6.76 -5.33 29.56
CA GLN A 46 -7.33 -4.54 28.46
C GLN A 46 -7.20 -3.04 28.68
N GLN A 47 -7.41 -2.55 29.90
CA GLN A 47 -7.22 -1.13 30.22
C GLN A 47 -5.76 -0.71 30.06
N TYR A 48 -4.80 -1.47 30.59
CA TYR A 48 -3.38 -1.15 30.41
C TYR A 48 -2.99 -1.16 28.93
N CYS A 49 -3.36 -2.19 28.18
CA CYS A 49 -3.05 -2.29 26.74
C CYS A 49 -3.72 -1.19 25.88
N SER A 50 -4.76 -0.52 26.39
CA SER A 50 -5.36 0.63 25.69
C SER A 50 -4.47 1.87 25.65
N PHE A 51 -3.43 1.91 26.50
CA PHE A 51 -2.41 2.96 26.49
C PHE A 51 -1.19 2.52 25.69
N SER A 52 -0.81 3.30 24.68
CA SER A 52 0.39 3.09 23.87
C SER A 52 1.68 3.51 24.60
N SER A 53 1.87 3.13 25.87
CA SER A 53 3.06 3.48 26.65
C SER A 53 3.83 2.24 27.11
N PRO A 54 5.18 2.26 27.09
CA PRO A 54 5.99 1.14 27.58
C PRO A 54 5.68 0.77 29.04
N GLN A 55 5.35 1.78 29.86
CA GLN A 55 4.96 1.58 31.25
C GLN A 55 3.68 0.76 31.38
N ALA A 56 2.67 1.03 30.55
CA ALA A 56 1.41 0.29 30.60
C ALA A 56 1.61 -1.16 30.17
N THR A 57 2.40 -1.40 29.12
CA THR A 57 2.79 -2.74 28.68
C THR A 57 3.48 -3.53 29.80
N ASN A 58 4.45 -2.91 30.49
CA ASN A 58 5.13 -3.55 31.62
C ASN A 58 4.18 -3.91 32.76
N HIS A 59 3.22 -3.02 33.09
CA HIS A 59 2.22 -3.32 34.11
C HIS A 59 1.28 -4.47 33.69
N ALA A 60 0.89 -4.54 32.42
CA ALA A 60 0.10 -5.65 31.90
C ALA A 60 0.85 -6.99 32.00
N ASP A 61 2.14 -7.01 31.66
CA ASP A 61 2.99 -8.21 31.78
C ASP A 61 3.17 -8.64 33.25
N LEU A 62 3.29 -7.68 34.17
CA LEU A 62 3.43 -7.95 35.60
C LEU A 62 2.19 -8.62 36.21
N ILE A 63 0.99 -8.36 35.68
CA ILE A 63 -0.23 -9.05 36.14
C ILE A 63 -0.09 -10.57 35.94
N LEU A 64 0.41 -11.02 34.79
CA LEU A 64 0.63 -12.47 34.58
C LEU A 64 1.75 -13.03 35.47
N LYS A 65 2.79 -12.24 35.75
CA LYS A 65 3.93 -12.68 36.56
C LYS A 65 3.61 -12.77 38.06
N HIS A 66 2.88 -11.79 38.61
CA HIS A 66 2.71 -11.64 40.07
C HIS A 66 1.71 -12.61 40.68
N PHE A 67 0.66 -12.97 39.96
CA PHE A 67 -0.37 -13.85 40.50
C PHE A 67 -0.02 -15.34 40.34
N GLU A 68 1.25 -15.68 40.03
CA GLU A 68 1.75 -17.05 39.76
C GLU A 68 0.82 -17.86 38.84
N ILE A 69 0.18 -17.17 37.90
CA ILE A 69 -0.82 -17.73 36.99
C ILE A 69 -0.10 -18.45 35.84
N ASN A 70 0.80 -19.37 36.18
CA ASN A 70 1.67 -20.06 35.22
C ASN A 70 0.92 -21.05 34.30
N THR A 71 -0.41 -21.08 34.32
CA THR A 71 -1.23 -21.98 33.49
C THR A 71 -2.56 -21.38 32.99
N ASN A 72 -2.87 -20.10 33.24
CA ASN A 72 -4.13 -19.55 32.73
C ASN A 72 -3.96 -19.01 31.30
N VAL A 73 -4.25 -19.90 30.35
CA VAL A 73 -4.25 -19.62 28.92
C VAL A 73 -5.22 -18.50 28.55
N TYR A 74 -6.34 -18.35 29.27
CA TYR A 74 -7.31 -17.28 29.03
C TYR A 74 -6.70 -15.88 29.26
N LEU A 75 -6.00 -15.64 30.37
CA LEU A 75 -5.36 -14.34 30.61
C LEU A 75 -4.19 -14.09 29.66
N LEU A 76 -3.43 -15.13 29.32
CA LEU A 76 -2.37 -15.04 28.32
C LEU A 76 -2.94 -14.64 26.96
N ASN A 77 -4.05 -15.26 26.54
CA ASN A 77 -4.76 -14.95 25.31
C ASN A 77 -5.26 -13.50 25.30
N VAL A 78 -5.78 -13.00 26.42
CA VAL A 78 -6.19 -11.59 26.55
C VAL A 78 -4.98 -10.66 26.38
N LEU A 79 -3.84 -10.98 26.99
CA LEU A 79 -2.62 -10.18 26.86
C LEU A 79 -2.10 -10.17 25.40
N ILE A 80 -1.99 -11.34 24.76
CA ILE A 80 -1.53 -11.45 23.36
C ILE A 80 -2.48 -10.69 22.43
N ARG A 81 -3.80 -10.80 22.62
CA ARG A 81 -4.79 -10.13 21.77
C ARG A 81 -4.72 -8.60 21.87
N CYS A 82 -4.58 -8.07 23.09
CA CYS A 82 -4.71 -6.63 23.35
C CYS A 82 -3.39 -5.86 23.20
N SER A 83 -2.25 -6.55 23.21
CA SER A 83 -0.94 -5.93 23.09
C SER A 83 -0.67 -5.38 21.67
N SER A 84 0.37 -4.55 21.56
CA SER A 84 0.87 -4.14 20.24
C SER A 84 1.32 -5.36 19.43
N PRO A 85 1.22 -5.37 18.09
CA PRO A 85 1.53 -6.54 17.28
C PRO A 85 2.89 -7.19 17.59
N ARG A 86 3.96 -6.38 17.70
CA ARG A 86 5.30 -6.89 18.03
C ARG A 86 5.40 -7.43 19.46
N HIS A 87 4.79 -6.74 20.44
CA HIS A 87 4.78 -7.20 21.83
C HIS A 87 4.00 -8.51 21.99
N SER A 88 2.89 -8.66 21.27
CA SER A 88 2.06 -9.88 21.27
C SER A 88 2.88 -11.11 20.88
N VAL A 89 3.71 -10.98 19.83
CA VAL A 89 4.62 -12.05 19.37
C VAL A 89 5.74 -12.30 20.39
N GLN A 90 6.26 -11.24 21.02
CA GLN A 90 7.27 -11.39 22.08
C GLN A 90 6.72 -12.12 23.31
N VAL A 91 5.50 -11.79 23.75
CA VAL A 91 4.79 -12.48 24.83
C VAL A 91 4.63 -13.96 24.48
N PHE A 92 4.12 -14.27 23.28
CA PHE A 92 4.00 -15.65 22.81
C PHE A 92 5.34 -16.40 22.89
N LYS A 93 6.43 -15.80 22.39
CA LYS A 93 7.78 -16.38 22.42
C LYS A 93 8.29 -16.64 23.84
N ASN A 94 7.99 -15.74 24.79
CA ASN A 94 8.41 -15.89 26.19
C ASN A 94 7.71 -17.06 26.90
N TYR A 95 6.45 -17.33 26.55
CA TYR A 95 5.67 -18.42 27.17
C TYR A 95 5.81 -19.76 26.44
N VAL A 96 6.20 -19.73 25.16
CA VAL A 96 6.54 -20.92 24.37
C VAL A 96 7.60 -21.80 25.04
N SER A 97 8.57 -21.17 25.72
CA SER A 97 9.70 -21.87 26.36
C SER A 97 9.41 -22.29 27.81
N ARG A 98 8.21 -22.00 28.34
CA ARG A 98 7.87 -22.31 29.73
C ARG A 98 7.22 -23.70 29.86
N PRO A 99 7.72 -24.57 30.75
CA PRO A 99 7.08 -25.86 31.00
C PRO A 99 5.68 -25.65 31.63
N GLY A 100 4.71 -26.48 31.22
CA GLY A 100 3.35 -26.50 31.77
C GLY A 100 2.31 -25.63 31.05
N VAL A 101 2.71 -24.78 30.10
CA VAL A 101 1.76 -23.96 29.33
C VAL A 101 1.24 -24.74 28.12
N CYS A 102 -0.06 -25.05 28.11
CA CYS A 102 -0.73 -25.69 26.97
C CYS A 102 -1.51 -24.65 26.18
N PHE A 103 -1.03 -24.24 25.01
CA PHE A 103 -1.74 -23.29 24.16
C PHE A 103 -3.02 -23.89 23.58
N ASP A 104 -4.01 -23.03 23.35
CA ASP A 104 -5.25 -23.37 22.65
C ASP A 104 -5.28 -22.73 21.25
N ASN A 105 -6.34 -23.01 20.50
CA ASN A 105 -6.58 -22.44 19.17
C ASN A 105 -6.57 -20.90 19.20
N PHE A 106 -7.17 -20.28 20.22
CA PHE A 106 -7.19 -18.82 20.37
C PHE A 106 -5.80 -18.21 20.53
N THR A 107 -4.88 -18.87 21.26
CA THR A 107 -3.50 -18.42 21.36
C THR A 107 -2.86 -18.27 19.99
N TYR A 108 -3.01 -19.29 19.14
CA TYR A 108 -2.44 -19.29 17.79
C TYR A 108 -3.11 -18.26 16.87
N VAL A 109 -4.43 -18.10 16.96
CA VAL A 109 -5.16 -17.05 16.23
C VAL A 109 -4.63 -15.66 16.59
N PHE A 110 -4.49 -15.34 17.87
CA PHE A 110 -4.01 -14.03 18.28
C PHE A 110 -2.53 -13.80 17.92
N ALA A 111 -1.69 -14.82 18.04
CA ALA A 111 -0.28 -14.74 17.67
C ALA A 111 -0.07 -14.58 16.15
N LEU A 112 -0.76 -15.37 15.32
CA LEU A 112 -0.72 -15.23 13.85
C LEU A 112 -1.32 -13.89 13.40
N GLY A 113 -2.43 -13.46 14.00
CA GLY A 113 -3.03 -12.16 13.72
C GLY A 113 -2.12 -10.99 14.11
N ALA A 114 -1.29 -11.14 15.15
CA ALA A 114 -0.26 -10.17 15.47
C ALA A 114 0.87 -10.15 14.42
N CYS A 115 1.32 -11.32 13.95
CA CYS A 115 2.28 -11.40 12.84
C CYS A 115 1.75 -10.75 11.55
N ALA A 116 0.46 -10.94 11.24
CA ALA A 116 -0.19 -10.35 10.07
C ALA A 116 -0.18 -8.81 10.12
N ARG A 117 -0.46 -8.23 11.30
CA ARG A 117 -0.45 -6.76 11.51
C ARG A 117 0.96 -6.16 11.56
N ALA A 118 1.96 -6.96 11.94
CA ALA A 118 3.36 -6.54 12.05
C ALA A 118 4.21 -6.89 10.82
N SER A 119 3.64 -7.59 9.83
CA SER A 119 4.34 -8.16 8.67
C SER A 119 5.55 -9.05 9.04
N LEU A 120 5.40 -9.86 10.10
CA LEU A 120 6.45 -10.75 10.63
C LEU A 120 6.36 -12.14 9.99
N LEU A 121 6.84 -12.26 8.75
CA LEU A 121 6.71 -13.49 7.95
C LEU A 121 7.43 -14.69 8.56
N LEU A 122 8.64 -14.50 9.12
CA LEU A 122 9.44 -15.60 9.66
C LEU A 122 8.81 -16.17 10.94
N GLU A 123 8.44 -15.30 11.88
CA GLU A 123 7.79 -15.67 13.13
C GLU A 123 6.43 -16.31 12.88
N GLY A 124 5.63 -15.76 11.96
CA GLY A 124 4.35 -16.36 11.61
C GLY A 124 4.47 -17.74 10.98
N ARG A 125 5.49 -18.01 10.15
CA ARG A 125 5.80 -19.37 9.66
C ARG A 125 6.17 -20.32 10.79
N GLN A 126 6.96 -19.89 11.77
CA GLN A 126 7.28 -20.71 12.94
C GLN A 126 6.04 -21.03 13.78
N ILE A 127 5.15 -20.05 13.96
CA ILE A 127 3.88 -20.25 14.67
C ILE A 127 2.98 -21.21 13.89
N HIS A 128 2.89 -21.10 12.57
CA HIS A 128 2.14 -22.03 11.73
C HIS A 128 2.69 -23.47 11.84
N CYS A 129 4.01 -23.68 11.78
CA CYS A 129 4.58 -25.01 12.02
C CYS A 129 4.19 -25.58 13.40
N ARG A 130 4.11 -24.72 14.43
CA ARG A 130 3.64 -25.14 15.75
C ARG A 130 2.16 -25.49 15.75
N VAL A 131 1.30 -24.74 15.07
CA VAL A 131 -0.13 -25.07 14.91
C VAL A 131 -0.29 -26.50 14.39
N VAL A 132 0.44 -26.84 13.32
CA VAL A 132 0.40 -28.18 12.71
C VAL A 132 0.91 -29.22 13.71
N LYS A 133 2.07 -28.99 14.33
CA LYS A 133 2.68 -29.94 15.28
C LYS A 133 1.80 -30.23 16.51
N HIS A 134 1.02 -29.25 16.98
CA HIS A 134 0.17 -29.40 18.17
C HIS A 134 -1.27 -29.79 17.81
N GLY A 135 -1.58 -30.09 16.55
CA GLY A 135 -2.88 -30.62 16.14
C GLY A 135 -4.01 -29.59 16.00
N PHE A 136 -3.68 -28.29 15.92
CA PHE A 136 -4.68 -27.23 15.75
C PHE A 136 -4.95 -26.85 14.29
N TRP A 137 -4.38 -27.58 13.31
CA TRP A 137 -4.52 -27.24 11.89
C TRP A 137 -5.93 -27.40 11.34
N THR A 138 -6.74 -28.30 11.92
CA THR A 138 -8.13 -28.53 11.49
C THR A 138 -9.10 -27.48 12.00
N ASP A 139 -8.65 -26.56 12.88
CA ASP A 139 -9.48 -25.46 13.37
C ASP A 139 -9.65 -24.39 12.29
N VAL A 140 -10.90 -24.19 11.86
CA VAL A 140 -11.26 -23.26 10.77
C VAL A 140 -10.85 -21.81 11.09
N MET A 141 -10.89 -21.39 12.35
CA MET A 141 -10.48 -20.03 12.74
C MET A 141 -8.97 -19.86 12.64
N VAL A 142 -8.20 -20.89 12.99
CA VAL A 142 -6.74 -20.90 12.83
C VAL A 142 -6.37 -20.87 11.33
N GLN A 143 -7.01 -21.71 10.51
CA GLN A 143 -6.80 -21.70 9.05
C GLN A 143 -7.16 -20.33 8.44
N THR A 144 -8.31 -19.76 8.82
CA THR A 144 -8.74 -18.43 8.37
C THR A 144 -7.72 -17.36 8.70
N THR A 145 -7.17 -17.40 9.92
CA THR A 145 -6.14 -16.45 10.37
C THR A 145 -4.82 -16.66 9.62
N ALA A 146 -4.45 -17.91 9.34
CA ALA A 146 -3.25 -18.25 8.56
C ALA A 146 -3.34 -17.71 7.13
N VAL A 147 -4.50 -17.85 6.46
CA VAL A 147 -4.76 -17.25 5.14
C VAL A 147 -4.54 -15.73 5.19
N HIS A 148 -5.18 -15.05 6.15
CA HIS A 148 -5.01 -13.61 6.36
C HIS A 148 -3.55 -13.20 6.59
N PHE A 149 -2.83 -13.96 7.42
CA PHE A 149 -1.41 -13.73 7.71
C PHE A 149 -0.55 -13.81 6.46
N TYR A 150 -0.67 -14.88 5.68
CA TYR A 150 0.13 -15.07 4.49
C TYR A 150 -0.20 -14.06 3.40
N ALA A 151 -1.49 -13.78 3.18
CA ALA A 151 -1.94 -12.78 2.22
C ALA A 151 -1.38 -11.38 2.56
N LYS A 152 -1.46 -10.95 3.82
CA LYS A 152 -0.92 -9.65 4.27
C LYS A 152 0.61 -9.61 4.26
N SER A 153 1.27 -10.74 4.47
CA SER A 153 2.74 -10.84 4.43
C SER A 153 3.31 -11.00 3.01
N ARG A 154 2.50 -10.72 1.96
CA ARG A 154 2.84 -10.84 0.53
C ARG A 154 3.23 -12.25 0.07
N ASP A 155 2.95 -13.28 0.87
CA ASP A 155 3.20 -14.69 0.54
C ASP A 155 1.89 -15.38 0.12
N VAL A 156 1.26 -14.87 -0.94
CA VAL A 156 -0.04 -15.34 -1.41
C VAL A 156 0.00 -16.80 -1.89
N GLY A 157 1.18 -17.31 -2.30
CA GLY A 157 1.35 -18.72 -2.64
C GLY A 157 1.11 -19.65 -1.44
N SER A 158 1.65 -19.31 -0.26
CA SER A 158 1.33 -20.03 0.97
C SER A 158 -0.13 -19.82 1.40
N ALA A 159 -0.66 -18.60 1.25
CA ALA A 159 -2.07 -18.33 1.54
C ALA A 159 -3.01 -19.22 0.70
N ARG A 160 -2.70 -19.38 -0.60
CA ARG A 160 -3.44 -20.22 -1.54
C ARG A 160 -3.44 -21.68 -1.14
N LYS A 161 -2.29 -22.25 -0.75
CA LYS A 161 -2.21 -23.64 -0.28
C LYS A 161 -3.11 -23.89 0.92
N VAL A 162 -3.03 -23.00 1.91
CA VAL A 162 -3.91 -23.08 3.10
C VAL A 162 -5.37 -23.00 2.67
N PHE A 163 -5.71 -22.02 1.83
CA PHE A 163 -7.05 -21.81 1.34
C PHE A 163 -7.61 -23.03 0.60
N ASP A 164 -6.83 -23.70 -0.24
CA ASP A 164 -7.22 -24.90 -0.98
C ASP A 164 -7.47 -26.11 -0.04
N GLU A 165 -6.72 -26.21 1.06
CA GLU A 165 -6.87 -27.25 2.09
C GLU A 165 -8.10 -27.04 3.00
N MET A 166 -8.69 -25.84 3.05
CA MET A 166 -9.84 -25.56 3.92
C MET A 166 -11.09 -26.32 3.46
N SER A 167 -11.73 -27.03 4.38
CA SER A 167 -13.02 -27.70 4.14
C SER A 167 -14.20 -26.73 4.10
N VAL A 168 -14.13 -25.66 4.89
CA VAL A 168 -15.13 -24.60 4.97
C VAL A 168 -14.42 -23.26 4.82
N ARG A 169 -14.84 -22.48 3.83
CA ARG A 169 -14.30 -21.14 3.53
C ARG A 169 -15.33 -20.09 3.88
N SER A 170 -15.01 -19.24 4.84
CA SER A 170 -15.86 -18.11 5.21
C SER A 170 -15.69 -16.94 4.24
N ARG A 171 -16.60 -15.97 4.26
CA ARG A 171 -16.48 -14.74 3.45
C ARG A 171 -15.14 -14.03 3.69
N GLU A 172 -14.67 -14.02 4.94
CA GLU A 172 -13.40 -13.40 5.34
C GLU A 172 -12.21 -14.07 4.65
N THR A 173 -12.21 -15.41 4.51
CA THR A 173 -11.14 -16.13 3.81
C THR A 173 -11.09 -15.82 2.32
N TRP A 174 -12.25 -15.72 1.65
CA TRP A 174 -12.34 -15.29 0.26
C TRP A 174 -11.82 -13.86 0.09
N ASN A 175 -12.28 -12.94 0.95
CA ASN A 175 -11.84 -11.55 0.94
C ASN A 175 -10.31 -11.43 1.12
N ALA A 176 -9.72 -12.20 2.04
CA ALA A 176 -8.29 -12.23 2.27
C ALA A 176 -7.52 -12.69 1.02
N MET A 177 -8.00 -13.73 0.34
CA MET A 177 -7.36 -14.25 -0.87
C MET A 177 -7.46 -13.28 -2.05
N ILE A 178 -8.66 -12.77 -2.35
CA ILE A 178 -8.89 -11.83 -3.45
C ILE A 178 -8.04 -10.58 -3.22
N ALA A 179 -8.11 -9.97 -2.03
CA ALA A 179 -7.30 -8.78 -1.71
C ALA A 179 -5.79 -9.07 -1.72
N GLY A 180 -5.38 -10.27 -1.29
CA GLY A 180 -3.99 -10.72 -1.33
C GLY A 180 -3.43 -10.69 -2.75
N TYR A 181 -4.14 -11.31 -3.70
CA TYR A 181 -3.77 -11.31 -5.11
C TYR A 181 -3.80 -9.90 -5.74
N CYS A 182 -4.79 -9.05 -5.44
CA CYS A 182 -4.85 -7.67 -5.94
C CYS A 182 -3.68 -6.79 -5.46
N SER A 183 -3.06 -7.14 -4.32
CA SER A 183 -1.96 -6.37 -3.73
C SER A 183 -0.57 -6.72 -4.28
N GLN A 184 -0.45 -7.77 -5.11
CA GLN A 184 0.82 -8.19 -5.71
C GLN A 184 1.09 -7.47 -7.04
N ARG A 185 1.63 -6.24 -6.98
CA ARG A 185 2.00 -5.47 -8.19
C ARG A 185 3.37 -5.83 -8.79
N GLU A 186 4.25 -6.49 -8.04
CA GLU A 186 5.70 -6.54 -8.36
C GLU A 186 6.26 -7.92 -8.71
N ARG A 187 5.46 -8.99 -8.78
CA ARG A 187 6.01 -10.28 -9.24
C ARG A 187 5.93 -10.40 -10.75
N VAL A 188 7.11 -10.29 -11.36
CA VAL A 188 7.41 -10.58 -12.76
C VAL A 188 6.78 -11.94 -13.16
N GLY A 189 5.74 -11.89 -13.99
CA GLY A 189 5.29 -13.04 -14.79
C GLY A 189 4.00 -13.77 -14.39
N GLY A 190 3.16 -13.27 -13.47
CA GLY A 190 1.90 -13.94 -13.11
C GLY A 190 0.65 -13.06 -13.22
N ASP A 191 -0.45 -13.60 -13.76
CA ASP A 191 -1.77 -12.95 -13.83
C ASP A 191 -2.48 -12.96 -12.46
N ALA A 192 -1.91 -12.23 -11.49
CA ALA A 192 -2.46 -12.19 -10.12
C ALA A 192 -3.87 -11.58 -10.09
N CYS A 193 -4.14 -10.54 -10.88
CA CYS A 193 -5.45 -9.91 -10.91
C CYS A 193 -6.50 -10.81 -11.60
N GLY A 194 -6.14 -11.57 -12.63
CA GLY A 194 -7.03 -12.56 -13.23
C GLY A 194 -7.34 -13.70 -12.26
N VAL A 195 -6.36 -14.16 -11.47
CA VAL A 195 -6.61 -15.12 -10.39
C VAL A 195 -7.56 -14.52 -9.34
N ALA A 196 -7.42 -13.25 -8.96
CA ALA A 196 -8.34 -12.60 -8.03
C ALA A 196 -9.79 -12.59 -8.56
N LEU A 197 -10.00 -12.31 -9.85
CA LEU A 197 -11.32 -12.38 -10.47
C LEU A 197 -11.86 -13.81 -10.57
N SER A 198 -11.01 -14.79 -10.87
CA SER A 198 -11.43 -16.20 -10.87
C SER A 198 -11.93 -16.64 -9.50
N LEU A 199 -11.24 -16.24 -8.42
CA LEU A 199 -11.67 -16.50 -7.04
C LEU A 199 -12.97 -15.79 -6.68
N PHE A 200 -13.19 -14.58 -7.19
CA PHE A 200 -14.47 -13.89 -7.04
C PHE A 200 -15.61 -14.66 -7.74
N CYS A 201 -15.39 -15.16 -8.94
CA CYS A 201 -16.37 -15.99 -9.65
C CYS A 201 -16.62 -17.32 -8.94
N GLU A 202 -15.58 -17.98 -8.42
CA GLU A 202 -15.70 -19.20 -7.62
C GLU A 202 -16.50 -18.96 -6.33
N MET A 203 -16.26 -17.83 -5.64
CA MET A 203 -17.02 -17.42 -4.46
C MET A 203 -18.52 -17.29 -4.77
N LEU A 204 -18.86 -16.67 -5.91
CA LEU A 204 -20.24 -16.56 -6.40
C LEU A 204 -20.85 -17.92 -6.75
N GLY A 205 -20.12 -18.76 -7.48
CA GLY A 205 -20.55 -20.11 -7.85
C GLY A 205 -20.75 -21.03 -6.64
N GLY A 206 -19.97 -20.83 -5.57
CA GLY A 206 -20.11 -21.50 -4.28
C GLY A 206 -21.23 -20.95 -3.38
N GLY A 207 -22.01 -19.95 -3.83
CA GLY A 207 -23.12 -19.37 -3.07
C GLY A 207 -22.71 -18.45 -1.92
N VAL A 208 -21.44 -18.08 -1.81
CA VAL A 208 -20.96 -17.16 -0.76
C VAL A 208 -21.21 -15.73 -1.23
N LYS A 209 -22.16 -15.02 -0.61
CA LYS A 209 -22.50 -13.64 -1.01
C LYS A 209 -21.33 -12.67 -0.72
N PRO A 210 -20.80 -11.95 -1.74
CA PRO A 210 -19.85 -10.84 -1.58
C PRO A 210 -20.37 -9.72 -0.68
N ASP A 211 -19.44 -9.03 0.00
CA ASP A 211 -19.69 -7.77 0.71
C ASP A 211 -18.92 -6.60 0.06
N GLY A 212 -19.05 -5.39 0.62
CA GLY A 212 -18.36 -4.20 0.10
C GLY A 212 -16.83 -4.37 0.00
N THR A 213 -16.21 -5.12 0.93
CA THR A 213 -14.75 -5.39 0.87
C THR A 213 -14.41 -6.32 -0.30
N THR A 214 -15.25 -7.32 -0.54
CA THR A 214 -15.14 -8.17 -1.74
C THR A 214 -15.25 -7.32 -3.01
N MET A 215 -16.26 -6.45 -3.09
CA MET A 215 -16.53 -5.64 -4.28
C MET A 215 -15.39 -4.67 -4.58
N VAL A 216 -14.84 -3.99 -3.56
CA VAL A 216 -13.67 -3.11 -3.73
C VAL A 216 -12.46 -3.89 -4.26
N SER A 217 -12.23 -5.10 -3.75
CA SER A 217 -11.11 -5.94 -4.19
C SER A 217 -11.29 -6.44 -5.63
N ALA A 218 -12.50 -6.86 -5.99
CA ALA A 218 -12.83 -7.28 -7.36
C ALA A 218 -12.72 -6.11 -8.35
N LEU A 219 -13.27 -4.93 -8.02
CA LEU A 219 -13.14 -3.71 -8.83
C LEU A 219 -11.67 -3.30 -9.01
N SER A 220 -10.86 -3.44 -7.97
CA SER A 220 -9.41 -3.19 -8.04
C SER A 220 -8.68 -4.17 -8.97
N ALA A 221 -9.09 -5.45 -9.00
CA ALA A 221 -8.55 -6.43 -9.94
C ALA A 221 -8.92 -6.07 -11.39
N VAL A 222 -10.19 -5.75 -11.65
CA VAL A 222 -10.66 -5.33 -12.98
C VAL A 222 -9.90 -4.08 -13.45
N SER A 223 -9.79 -3.07 -12.58
CA SER A 223 -9.09 -1.81 -12.85
C SER A 223 -7.64 -2.05 -13.28
N GLN A 224 -6.95 -3.01 -12.66
CA GLN A 224 -5.57 -3.36 -12.98
C GLN A 224 -5.43 -4.16 -14.28
N LEU A 225 -6.44 -4.95 -14.65
CA LEU A 225 -6.47 -5.70 -15.91
C LEU A 225 -6.96 -4.85 -17.09
N GLY A 226 -7.72 -3.78 -16.84
CA GLY A 226 -8.33 -2.96 -17.89
C GLY A 226 -9.49 -3.66 -18.64
N VAL A 227 -10.10 -4.70 -18.06
CA VAL A 227 -11.14 -5.50 -18.73
C VAL A 227 -12.54 -4.95 -18.42
N LEU A 228 -13.02 -4.05 -19.28
CA LEU A 228 -14.29 -3.34 -19.08
C LEU A 228 -15.51 -4.26 -18.90
N GLU A 229 -15.61 -5.36 -19.67
CA GLU A 229 -16.74 -6.29 -19.62
C GLU A 229 -16.95 -6.89 -18.22
N SER A 230 -15.86 -7.35 -17.60
CA SER A 230 -15.85 -7.84 -16.22
C SER A 230 -16.25 -6.73 -15.24
N GLY A 231 -15.78 -5.50 -15.48
CA GLY A 231 -16.14 -4.32 -14.66
C GLY A 231 -17.62 -4.00 -14.68
N ILE A 232 -18.25 -4.06 -15.85
CA ILE A 232 -19.69 -3.86 -16.02
C ILE A 232 -20.47 -4.96 -15.28
N CYS A 233 -20.02 -6.21 -15.35
CA CYS A 233 -20.66 -7.31 -14.62
C CYS A 233 -20.58 -7.10 -13.10
N VAL A 234 -19.41 -6.72 -12.59
CA VAL A 234 -19.20 -6.42 -11.16
C VAL A 234 -20.06 -5.23 -10.72
N HIS A 235 -20.14 -4.17 -11.52
CA HIS A 235 -20.99 -3.00 -11.26
C HIS A 235 -22.48 -3.38 -11.25
N GLY A 236 -22.95 -4.18 -12.22
CA GLY A 236 -24.32 -4.70 -12.22
C GLY A 236 -24.65 -5.53 -10.98
N TYR A 237 -23.69 -6.29 -10.46
CA TYR A 237 -23.83 -7.00 -9.20
C TYR A 237 -23.93 -6.04 -8.00
N VAL A 238 -23.08 -5.00 -7.95
CA VAL A 238 -23.14 -3.92 -6.93
C VAL A 238 -24.54 -3.31 -6.88
N GLU A 239 -25.07 -2.87 -8.02
CA GLU A 239 -26.40 -2.24 -8.15
C GLU A 239 -27.53 -3.17 -7.70
N LYS A 240 -27.42 -4.47 -7.98
CA LYS A 240 -28.44 -5.45 -7.60
C LYS A 240 -28.41 -5.81 -6.11
N MET A 241 -27.24 -5.77 -5.47
CA MET A 241 -27.02 -6.42 -4.17
C MET A 241 -26.73 -5.48 -3.01
N LEU A 242 -26.26 -4.26 -3.29
CA LEU A 242 -26.06 -3.23 -2.29
C LEU A 242 -27.24 -2.26 -2.32
N CYS A 243 -27.83 -1.99 -1.15
CA CYS A 243 -28.85 -0.96 -1.01
C CYS A 243 -28.17 0.41 -1.13
N GLU A 244 -28.52 1.20 -2.15
CA GLU A 244 -27.94 2.51 -2.43
C GLU A 244 -26.39 2.50 -2.59
N PRO A 245 -25.84 1.91 -3.65
CA PRO A 245 -24.39 1.86 -3.87
C PRO A 245 -23.72 3.24 -3.90
N GLN A 246 -24.46 4.29 -4.26
CA GLN A 246 -24.03 5.69 -4.18
C GLN A 246 -23.72 6.20 -2.75
N ASN A 247 -24.11 5.45 -1.71
CA ASN A 247 -23.83 5.76 -0.30
C ASN A 247 -22.53 5.09 0.20
N ASP A 248 -22.03 4.06 -0.48
CA ASP A 248 -20.77 3.41 -0.08
C ASP A 248 -19.60 4.10 -0.78
N VAL A 249 -18.93 5.01 -0.05
CA VAL A 249 -17.80 5.78 -0.59
C VAL A 249 -16.65 4.89 -1.08
N TYR A 250 -16.45 3.70 -0.50
CA TYR A 250 -15.36 2.80 -0.89
C TYR A 250 -15.70 2.07 -2.20
N VAL A 251 -16.90 1.54 -2.32
CA VAL A 251 -17.37 0.91 -3.56
C VAL A 251 -17.46 1.94 -4.69
N GLY A 252 -18.02 3.12 -4.43
CA GLY A 252 -18.08 4.22 -5.40
C GLY A 252 -16.68 4.67 -5.87
N THR A 253 -15.72 4.80 -4.94
CA THR A 253 -14.32 5.10 -5.31
C THR A 253 -13.71 3.99 -6.18
N GLY A 254 -13.99 2.71 -5.86
CA GLY A 254 -13.55 1.57 -6.67
C GLY A 254 -14.15 1.56 -8.08
N LEU A 255 -15.42 1.95 -8.22
CA LEU A 255 -16.09 2.07 -9.51
C LEU A 255 -15.49 3.20 -10.36
N VAL A 256 -15.25 4.37 -9.76
CA VAL A 256 -14.59 5.50 -10.43
C VAL A 256 -13.21 5.11 -10.94
N ASP A 257 -12.40 4.45 -10.10
CA ASP A 257 -11.06 3.97 -10.48
C ASP A 257 -11.14 2.92 -11.60
N MET A 258 -12.05 1.95 -11.49
CA MET A 258 -12.24 0.89 -12.48
C MET A 258 -12.64 1.44 -13.85
N TYR A 259 -13.69 2.26 -13.92
CA TYR A 259 -14.13 2.84 -15.21
C TYR A 259 -13.06 3.74 -15.81
N SER A 260 -12.34 4.50 -14.98
CA SER A 260 -11.23 5.35 -15.44
C SER A 260 -10.12 4.52 -16.08
N LYS A 261 -9.65 3.44 -15.43
CA LYS A 261 -8.56 2.61 -15.97
C LYS A 261 -9.01 1.68 -17.11
N CYS A 262 -10.29 1.35 -17.21
CA CYS A 262 -10.86 0.59 -18.33
C CYS A 262 -11.21 1.46 -19.55
N GLY A 263 -10.77 2.72 -19.60
CA GLY A 263 -10.95 3.57 -20.77
C GLY A 263 -12.28 4.31 -20.85
N CYS A 264 -13.13 4.25 -19.82
CA CYS A 264 -14.49 4.80 -19.82
C CYS A 264 -14.64 5.95 -18.80
N VAL A 265 -13.81 6.99 -18.95
CA VAL A 265 -13.75 8.11 -17.99
C VAL A 265 -15.06 8.88 -17.84
N ASP A 266 -15.91 8.94 -18.88
CA ASP A 266 -17.23 9.57 -18.78
C ASP A 266 -18.17 8.80 -17.85
N SER A 267 -18.10 7.47 -17.87
CA SER A 267 -18.84 6.63 -16.91
C SER A 267 -18.30 6.82 -15.50
N ALA A 268 -16.98 6.93 -15.34
CA ALA A 268 -16.37 7.25 -14.05
C ALA A 268 -16.88 8.61 -13.52
N MET A 269 -16.91 9.65 -14.37
CA MET A 269 -17.42 10.97 -14.02
C MET A 269 -18.92 10.96 -13.69
N TRP A 270 -19.71 10.15 -14.41
CA TRP A 270 -21.13 9.96 -14.13
C TRP A 270 -21.37 9.36 -12.74
N ILE A 271 -20.62 8.31 -12.38
CA ILE A 271 -20.68 7.71 -11.03
C ILE A 271 -20.22 8.72 -10.00
N PHE A 272 -19.06 9.35 -10.25
CA PHE A 272 -18.47 10.36 -9.38
C PHE A 272 -19.50 11.45 -9.03
N LYS A 273 -20.21 12.02 -10.00
CA LYS A 273 -21.22 13.07 -9.77
C LYS A 273 -22.47 12.60 -9.00
N ARG A 274 -22.76 11.30 -8.99
CA ARG A 274 -23.93 10.72 -8.29
C ARG A 274 -23.65 10.26 -6.86
N MET A 275 -22.38 10.13 -6.46
CA MET A 275 -22.01 9.78 -5.08
C MET A 275 -22.51 10.84 -4.08
N LYS A 276 -23.09 10.41 -2.96
CA LYS A 276 -23.54 11.35 -1.89
C LYS A 276 -22.37 11.85 -1.05
N GLU A 277 -21.43 10.96 -0.76
CA GLU A 277 -20.20 11.27 -0.03
C GLU A 277 -18.98 11.00 -0.92
N ARG A 278 -17.98 11.88 -0.83
CA ARG A 278 -16.70 11.74 -1.53
C ARG A 278 -15.60 12.10 -0.56
N ASN A 279 -14.62 11.21 -0.39
CA ASN A 279 -13.45 11.48 0.42
C ASN A 279 -12.26 11.82 -0.50
N VAL A 280 -11.12 12.19 0.10
CA VAL A 280 -9.89 12.51 -0.65
C VAL A 280 -9.54 11.42 -1.67
N LEU A 281 -9.73 10.14 -1.35
CA LEU A 281 -9.44 9.03 -2.28
C LEU A 281 -10.35 9.06 -3.51
N THR A 282 -11.63 9.38 -3.36
CA THR A 282 -12.58 9.50 -4.47
C THR A 282 -12.18 10.62 -5.42
N TRP A 283 -11.83 11.80 -4.88
CA TRP A 283 -11.37 12.95 -5.66
C TRP A 283 -10.06 12.62 -6.38
N THR A 284 -9.08 12.07 -5.66
CA THR A 284 -7.82 11.61 -6.25
C THR A 284 -8.05 10.62 -7.39
N ALA A 285 -8.92 9.61 -7.21
CA ALA A 285 -9.19 8.61 -8.24
C ALA A 285 -9.78 9.23 -9.51
N MET A 286 -10.73 10.17 -9.38
CA MET A 286 -11.31 10.88 -10.53
C MET A 286 -10.27 11.75 -11.23
N THR A 287 -9.47 12.51 -10.46
CA THR A 287 -8.37 13.33 -10.99
C THR A 287 -7.33 12.50 -11.73
N THR A 288 -6.88 11.38 -11.16
CA THR A 288 -5.96 10.44 -11.84
C THR A 288 -6.60 9.89 -13.11
N GLY A 289 -7.89 9.55 -13.08
CA GLY A 289 -8.62 9.10 -14.27
C GLY A 289 -8.58 10.13 -15.39
N LEU A 290 -8.94 11.38 -15.10
CA LEU A 290 -8.88 12.47 -16.09
C LEU A 290 -7.46 12.71 -16.61
N ALA A 291 -6.45 12.61 -15.75
CA ALA A 291 -5.04 12.77 -16.12
C ALA A 291 -4.55 11.72 -17.12
N ILE A 292 -4.89 10.45 -16.90
CA ILE A 292 -4.54 9.33 -17.79
C ILE A 292 -5.20 9.50 -19.17
N HIS A 293 -6.40 10.10 -19.20
CA HIS A 293 -7.15 10.37 -20.42
C HIS A 293 -6.83 11.72 -21.08
N GLY A 294 -5.80 12.43 -20.62
CA GLY A 294 -5.39 13.73 -21.18
C GLY A 294 -6.39 14.86 -20.95
N ARG A 295 -7.37 14.69 -20.07
CA ARG A 295 -8.41 15.69 -19.75
C ARG A 295 -7.93 16.66 -18.65
N GLY A 296 -6.78 17.29 -18.89
CA GLY A 296 -6.09 18.12 -17.89
C GLY A 296 -6.90 19.28 -17.33
N LYS A 297 -7.67 19.97 -18.17
CA LYS A 297 -8.54 21.09 -17.73
C LYS A 297 -9.62 20.63 -16.76
N GLU A 298 -10.29 19.52 -17.08
CA GLU A 298 -11.31 18.96 -16.19
C GLU A 298 -10.69 18.41 -14.90
N ALA A 299 -9.46 17.92 -14.94
CA ALA A 299 -8.74 17.51 -13.74
C ALA A 299 -8.54 18.69 -12.78
N LEU A 300 -8.24 19.89 -13.31
CA LEU A 300 -8.14 21.13 -12.54
C LEU A 300 -9.51 21.60 -12.02
N GLU A 301 -10.59 21.50 -12.81
CA GLU A 301 -11.95 21.79 -12.33
C GLU A 301 -12.35 20.87 -11.16
N VAL A 302 -11.92 19.60 -11.20
CA VAL A 302 -12.14 18.65 -10.09
C VAL A 302 -11.38 19.07 -8.82
N LEU A 303 -10.20 19.68 -8.95
CA LEU A 303 -9.48 20.27 -7.80
C LEU A 303 -10.29 21.44 -7.19
N ASP A 304 -10.78 22.36 -8.01
CA ASP A 304 -11.56 23.50 -7.53
C ASP A 304 -12.84 23.03 -6.80
N MET A 305 -13.50 22.01 -7.34
CA MET A 305 -14.65 21.38 -6.70
C MET A 305 -14.26 20.70 -5.37
N MET A 306 -13.10 20.05 -5.28
CA MET A 306 -12.60 19.42 -4.06
C MET A 306 -12.37 20.45 -2.94
N GLU A 307 -11.75 21.59 -3.28
CA GLU A 307 -11.56 22.72 -2.35
C GLU A 307 -12.87 23.30 -1.87
N GLY A 308 -13.86 23.46 -2.77
CA GLY A 308 -15.20 23.93 -2.41
C GLY A 308 -15.94 23.04 -1.40
N HIS A 309 -15.53 21.77 -1.28
CA HIS A 309 -16.05 20.83 -0.27
C HIS A 309 -15.22 20.80 1.03
N GLY A 310 -14.22 21.69 1.17
CA GLY A 310 -13.37 21.77 2.35
C GLY A 310 -12.38 20.60 2.49
N LEU A 311 -12.12 19.87 1.41
CA LEU A 311 -11.16 18.76 1.40
C LEU A 311 -9.80 19.23 0.90
N VAL A 312 -8.75 18.84 1.62
CA VAL A 312 -7.37 19.20 1.28
C VAL A 312 -6.76 18.13 0.37
N PRO A 313 -6.27 18.49 -0.83
CA PRO A 313 -5.54 17.58 -1.71
C PRO A 313 -4.29 17.03 -1.03
N ASN A 314 -3.93 15.78 -1.35
CA ASN A 314 -2.70 15.17 -0.87
C ASN A 314 -1.63 15.11 -1.98
N ALA A 315 -0.42 14.65 -1.65
CA ALA A 315 0.67 14.45 -2.61
C ALA A 315 0.26 13.63 -3.84
N VAL A 316 -0.54 12.57 -3.69
CA VAL A 316 -0.98 11.74 -4.83
C VAL A 316 -1.91 12.53 -5.78
N THR A 317 -2.74 13.40 -5.23
CA THR A 317 -3.62 14.28 -6.00
C THR A 317 -2.81 15.26 -6.83
N PHE A 318 -1.83 15.93 -6.22
CA PHE A 318 -0.92 16.84 -6.94
C PHE A 318 -0.10 16.14 -8.02
N THR A 319 0.42 14.94 -7.75
CA THR A 319 1.12 14.14 -8.77
C THR A 319 0.22 13.85 -9.97
N SER A 320 -1.05 13.50 -9.72
CA SER A 320 -2.03 13.23 -10.78
C SER A 320 -2.34 14.46 -11.61
N LEU A 321 -2.55 15.61 -10.95
CA LEU A 321 -2.82 16.88 -11.63
C LEU A 321 -1.62 17.36 -12.45
N LEU A 322 -0.40 17.30 -11.90
CA LEU A 322 0.82 17.67 -12.63
C LEU A 322 1.05 16.76 -13.84
N SER A 323 0.76 15.47 -13.72
CA SER A 323 0.76 14.56 -14.87
C SER A 323 -0.30 14.93 -15.91
N ALA A 324 -1.50 15.36 -15.48
CA ALA A 324 -2.54 15.86 -16.37
C ALA A 324 -2.08 17.12 -17.13
N CYS A 325 -1.41 18.05 -16.45
CA CYS A 325 -0.80 19.22 -17.08
C CYS A 325 0.29 18.83 -18.06
N CYS A 326 1.13 17.83 -17.72
CA CYS A 326 2.15 17.30 -18.62
C CYS A 326 1.55 16.76 -19.92
N HIS A 327 0.53 15.90 -19.83
CA HIS A 327 -0.14 15.36 -21.02
C HIS A 327 -0.92 16.42 -21.81
N GLY A 328 -1.45 17.44 -21.13
CA GLY A 328 -2.19 18.54 -21.74
C GLY A 328 -1.33 19.70 -22.26
N GLY A 329 -0.01 19.68 -22.04
CA GLY A 329 0.87 20.81 -22.37
C GLY A 329 0.56 22.10 -21.58
N LEU A 330 -0.06 21.99 -20.41
CA LEU A 330 -0.50 23.11 -19.58
C LEU A 330 0.63 23.60 -18.68
N VAL A 331 1.66 24.22 -19.28
CA VAL A 331 2.90 24.60 -18.58
C VAL A 331 2.65 25.58 -17.43
N GLN A 332 1.87 26.63 -17.70
CA GLN A 332 1.61 27.69 -16.73
C GLN A 332 0.78 27.18 -15.55
N GLU A 333 -0.26 26.40 -15.84
CA GLU A 333 -1.11 25.79 -14.83
C GLU A 333 -0.34 24.76 -14.00
N GLY A 334 0.53 23.95 -14.64
CA GLY A 334 1.39 22.99 -13.94
C GLY A 334 2.38 23.65 -12.97
N LEU A 335 3.05 24.73 -13.39
CA LEU A 335 3.95 25.49 -12.52
C LEU A 335 3.18 26.17 -11.37
N SER A 336 2.06 26.83 -11.68
CA SER A 336 1.20 27.45 -10.67
C SER A 336 0.74 26.44 -9.63
N LEU A 337 0.33 25.25 -10.08
CA LEU A 337 -0.09 24.18 -9.21
C LEU A 337 1.04 23.70 -8.30
N PHE A 338 2.24 23.49 -8.85
CA PHE A 338 3.40 23.06 -8.07
C PHE A 338 3.75 24.06 -6.95
N TYR A 339 3.76 25.36 -7.26
CA TYR A 339 4.03 26.37 -6.23
C TYR A 339 2.87 26.55 -5.24
N SER A 340 1.65 26.19 -5.60
CA SER A 340 0.49 26.25 -4.70
C SER A 340 0.49 25.14 -3.63
N MET A 341 1.31 24.10 -3.78
CA MET A 341 1.28 22.92 -2.89
C MET A 341 1.48 23.25 -1.39
N ASP A 342 2.33 24.24 -1.10
CA ASP A 342 2.59 24.69 0.28
C ASP A 342 1.34 25.29 0.95
N ARG A 343 0.46 25.94 0.17
CA ARG A 343 -0.84 26.45 0.65
C ARG A 343 -1.72 25.34 1.20
N PHE A 344 -1.56 24.12 0.70
CA PHE A 344 -2.28 22.92 1.14
C PHE A 344 -1.52 22.11 2.19
N GLY A 345 -0.35 22.59 2.64
CA GLY A 345 0.53 21.87 3.56
C GLY A 345 1.15 20.61 2.95
N VAL A 346 1.24 20.54 1.62
CA VAL A 346 1.84 19.40 0.90
C VAL A 346 3.26 19.76 0.50
N LEU A 347 4.23 19.07 1.09
CA LEU A 347 5.63 19.22 0.69
C LEU A 347 5.88 18.53 -0.67
N PRO A 348 6.52 19.21 -1.63
CA PRO A 348 6.94 18.59 -2.88
C PRO A 348 7.81 17.35 -2.64
N THR A 349 7.62 16.33 -3.46
CA THR A 349 8.31 15.04 -3.40
C THR A 349 9.02 14.82 -4.72
N ARG A 350 9.94 13.87 -4.80
CA ARG A 350 10.67 13.54 -6.04
C ARG A 350 9.74 13.33 -7.24
N GLN A 351 8.57 12.73 -7.04
CA GLN A 351 7.57 12.53 -8.10
C GLN A 351 7.02 13.86 -8.64
N HIS A 352 6.73 14.83 -7.76
CA HIS A 352 6.23 16.15 -8.17
C HIS A 352 7.26 16.91 -9.02
N TYR A 353 8.53 16.90 -8.59
CA TYR A 353 9.62 17.50 -9.38
C TYR A 353 9.78 16.79 -10.72
N GLY A 354 9.68 15.46 -10.75
CA GLY A 354 9.69 14.66 -11.99
C GLY A 354 8.60 15.09 -12.98
N CYS A 355 7.38 15.33 -12.51
CA CYS A 355 6.29 15.82 -13.36
C CYS A 355 6.57 17.20 -13.95
N ILE A 356 7.19 18.12 -13.19
CA ILE A 356 7.54 19.46 -13.70
C ILE A 356 8.66 19.39 -14.74
N VAL A 357 9.68 18.58 -14.49
CA VAL A 357 10.77 18.37 -15.47
C VAL A 357 10.24 17.74 -16.75
N ASP A 358 9.35 16.74 -16.66
CA ASP A 358 8.70 16.13 -17.82
C ASP A 358 7.83 17.16 -18.58
N LEU A 359 7.04 17.97 -17.86
CA LEU A 359 6.20 19.03 -18.44
C LEU A 359 7.02 20.07 -19.21
N LEU A 360 8.05 20.64 -18.59
CA LEU A 360 8.94 21.63 -19.22
C LEU A 360 9.73 21.01 -20.37
N GLY A 361 10.22 19.79 -20.19
CA GLY A 361 10.96 19.04 -21.19
C GLY A 361 10.13 18.77 -22.45
N ARG A 362 8.90 18.29 -22.31
CA ARG A 362 8.00 18.05 -23.44
C ARG A 362 7.61 19.34 -24.16
N ALA A 363 7.43 20.43 -23.43
CA ALA A 363 7.12 21.73 -23.99
C ALA A 363 8.32 22.45 -24.62
N GLY A 364 9.54 21.89 -24.50
CA GLY A 364 10.77 22.44 -25.09
C GLY A 364 11.43 23.54 -24.25
N HIS A 365 10.97 23.78 -23.03
CA HIS A 365 11.55 24.74 -22.09
C HIS A 365 12.78 24.14 -21.36
N LEU A 366 13.79 23.71 -22.11
CA LEU A 366 14.91 22.91 -21.60
C LEU A 366 15.81 23.67 -20.62
N GLU A 367 16.13 24.93 -20.91
CA GLU A 367 16.92 25.78 -20.00
C GLU A 367 16.16 26.09 -18.70
N GLU A 368 14.84 26.28 -18.77
CA GLU A 368 14.00 26.45 -17.58
C GLU A 368 13.97 25.17 -16.75
N ALA A 369 13.84 24.00 -17.39
CA ALA A 369 13.91 22.70 -16.73
C ALA A 369 15.28 22.45 -16.07
N TYR A 370 16.37 22.83 -16.74
CA TYR A 370 17.72 22.74 -16.19
C TYR A 370 17.86 23.59 -14.92
N ASN A 371 17.47 24.87 -15.00
CA ASN A 371 17.52 25.79 -13.86
C ASN A 371 16.59 25.34 -12.73
N PHE A 372 15.44 24.76 -13.06
CA PHE A 372 14.52 24.21 -12.07
C PHE A 372 15.20 23.09 -11.26
N ILE A 373 15.87 22.13 -11.91
CA ILE A 373 16.58 21.04 -11.22
C ILE A 373 17.76 21.57 -10.41
N ASP A 374 18.55 22.50 -10.96
CA ASP A 374 19.73 23.05 -10.28
C ASP A 374 19.37 23.80 -8.99
N ASN A 375 18.22 24.46 -8.96
CA ASN A 375 17.70 25.17 -7.79
C ASN A 375 16.96 24.27 -6.77
N MET A 376 16.82 22.97 -7.03
CA MET A 376 16.15 22.07 -6.10
C MET A 376 16.96 21.89 -4.81
N GLN A 377 16.32 22.12 -3.67
CA GLN A 377 16.90 21.87 -2.33
C GLN A 377 16.88 20.38 -1.92
N VAL A 378 16.65 19.47 -2.86
CA VAL A 378 16.57 18.02 -2.64
C VAL A 378 17.88 17.37 -3.12
N GLU A 379 18.29 16.25 -2.52
CA GLU A 379 19.44 15.46 -2.97
C GLU A 379 19.45 15.25 -4.49
N ARG A 380 20.62 15.44 -5.12
CA ARG A 380 20.84 15.26 -6.56
C ARG A 380 20.22 13.94 -7.04
N ASP A 381 19.13 14.02 -7.79
CA ASP A 381 18.40 12.85 -8.29
C ASP A 381 18.75 12.59 -9.75
N ALA A 382 19.42 11.47 -10.01
CA ALA A 382 19.78 11.06 -11.36
C ALA A 382 18.56 10.90 -12.27
N ILE A 383 17.39 10.52 -11.74
CA ILE A 383 16.18 10.29 -12.53
C ILE A 383 15.70 11.60 -13.18
N LEU A 384 15.74 12.72 -12.48
CA LEU A 384 15.30 14.01 -13.01
C LEU A 384 16.19 14.49 -14.16
N TRP A 385 17.51 14.35 -13.98
CA TRP A 385 18.48 14.65 -15.02
C TRP A 385 18.31 13.75 -16.25
N ARG A 386 17.96 12.47 -16.07
CA ARG A 386 17.65 11.55 -17.18
C ARG A 386 16.39 11.94 -17.94
N THR A 387 15.33 12.32 -17.22
CA THR A 387 14.10 12.83 -17.84
C THR A 387 14.40 14.05 -18.71
N LEU A 388 15.21 14.99 -18.22
CA LEU A 388 15.61 16.16 -19.00
C LEU A 388 16.52 15.78 -20.18
N LEU A 389 17.46 14.84 -20.00
CA LEU A 389 18.32 14.37 -21.08
C LEU A 389 17.52 13.75 -22.24
N SER A 390 16.48 12.98 -21.91
CA SER A 390 15.54 12.45 -22.89
C SER A 390 14.84 13.56 -23.66
N ALA A 391 14.39 14.63 -22.98
CA ALA A 391 13.80 15.80 -23.62
C ALA A 391 14.80 16.55 -24.52
N CYS A 392 16.05 16.73 -24.09
CA CYS A 392 17.11 17.30 -24.92
C CYS A 392 17.34 16.49 -26.21
N ASN A 393 17.25 15.16 -26.13
CA ASN A 393 17.34 14.30 -27.31
C ASN A 393 16.17 14.51 -28.28
N VAL A 394 14.94 14.64 -27.76
CA VAL A 394 13.75 14.90 -28.59
C VAL A 394 13.81 16.26 -29.28
N HIS A 395 14.31 17.29 -28.60
CA HIS A 395 14.36 18.67 -29.12
C HIS A 395 15.70 19.05 -29.77
N GLY A 396 16.68 18.15 -29.79
CA GLY A 396 17.99 18.36 -30.42
C GLY A 396 18.93 19.34 -29.70
N ASP A 397 18.74 19.59 -28.40
CA ASP A 397 19.61 20.48 -27.62
C ASP A 397 20.85 19.73 -27.10
N LEU A 398 21.86 19.68 -27.97
CA LEU A 398 23.16 19.08 -27.66
C LEU A 398 23.90 19.78 -26.51
N LEU A 399 23.77 21.09 -26.37
CA LEU A 399 24.55 21.86 -25.40
C LEU A 399 24.12 21.51 -23.97
N THR A 400 22.81 21.52 -23.74
CA THR A 400 22.23 21.13 -22.45
C THR A 400 22.42 19.63 -22.19
N GLY A 401 22.24 18.79 -23.23
CA GLY A 401 22.49 17.35 -23.13
C GLY A 401 23.91 16.99 -22.67
N GLU A 402 24.92 17.69 -23.18
CA GLU A 402 26.33 17.48 -22.80
C GLU A 402 26.61 17.88 -21.34
N LYS A 403 26.04 19.02 -20.89
CA LYS A 403 26.13 19.44 -19.48
C LYS A 403 25.54 18.37 -18.56
N ILE A 404 24.35 17.87 -18.89
CA ILE A 404 23.65 16.83 -18.11
C ILE A 404 24.46 15.54 -18.07
N ARG A 405 25.07 15.14 -19.20
CA ARG A 405 25.96 13.97 -19.26
C ARG A 405 27.08 14.07 -18.23
N GLN A 406 27.76 15.21 -18.17
CA GLN A 406 28.86 15.41 -17.23
C GLN A 406 28.39 15.34 -15.77
N ILE A 407 27.21 15.91 -15.47
CA ILE A 407 26.60 15.84 -14.12
C ILE A 407 26.29 14.38 -13.75
N LEU A 408 25.66 13.62 -14.64
CA LEU A 408 25.35 12.20 -14.41
C LEU A 408 26.62 11.36 -14.19
N LEU A 409 27.68 11.59 -14.96
CA LEU A 409 28.96 10.88 -14.80
C LEU A 409 29.65 11.19 -13.45
N ASN A 410 29.58 12.45 -13.01
CA ASN A 410 30.12 12.86 -11.71
C ASN A 410 29.34 12.18 -10.56
N MET A 411 28.01 12.16 -10.64
CA MET A 411 27.16 11.46 -9.65
C MET A 411 27.48 9.96 -9.57
N GLN A 412 27.75 9.31 -10.71
CA GLN A 412 28.15 7.89 -10.75
C GLN A 412 29.46 7.61 -10.01
N THR A 413 30.42 8.53 -10.14
CA THR A 413 31.75 8.39 -9.50
C THR A 413 31.63 8.47 -7.98
N GLU A 414 30.74 9.33 -7.47
CA GLU A 414 30.43 9.45 -6.05
C GLU A 414 29.67 8.23 -5.49
N GLN A 415 28.79 7.61 -6.28
CA GLN A 415 27.97 6.47 -5.86
C GLN A 415 28.75 5.14 -5.84
N LYS A 416 29.70 4.95 -6.76
CA LYS A 416 30.64 3.80 -6.76
C LYS A 416 31.49 3.72 -5.50
N PHE A 417 31.72 4.83 -4.81
CA PHE A 417 32.42 4.86 -3.52
C PHE A 417 31.55 4.43 -2.32
N LYS A 418 30.21 4.33 -2.49
CA LYS A 418 29.26 4.09 -1.38
C LYS A 418 28.50 2.77 -1.45
N SER A 419 28.33 2.14 -2.62
CA SER A 419 27.68 0.82 -2.71
C SER A 419 27.82 0.14 -4.06
N THR A 420 28.12 -1.17 -4.05
CA THR A 420 28.13 -2.07 -5.20
C THR A 420 26.73 -2.65 -5.44
N GLY A 421 25.85 -1.96 -6.17
CA GLY A 421 24.56 -2.56 -6.51
C GLY A 421 23.50 -1.64 -7.11
N ALA A 422 23.72 -1.10 -8.31
CA ALA A 422 22.65 -0.56 -9.17
C ALA A 422 23.13 -0.53 -10.63
N ALA A 423 23.02 -1.65 -11.35
CA ALA A 423 23.55 -1.80 -12.72
C ALA A 423 22.47 -1.81 -13.82
N ALA A 424 21.18 -1.73 -13.47
CA ALA A 424 20.08 -1.98 -14.41
C ALA A 424 19.49 -0.73 -15.10
N ASP A 425 19.59 0.47 -14.51
CA ASP A 425 19.04 1.73 -15.09
C ASP A 425 20.04 2.47 -16.00
N MET A 426 21.27 1.99 -16.10
CA MET A 426 22.38 2.75 -16.70
C MET A 426 22.46 2.62 -18.22
N SER A 427 21.79 1.63 -18.83
CA SER A 427 21.76 1.48 -20.28
C SER A 427 20.96 2.58 -20.98
N GLU A 428 19.95 3.12 -20.30
CA GLU A 428 19.04 4.13 -20.86
C GLU A 428 19.74 5.46 -21.11
N ASP A 429 20.64 5.87 -20.21
CA ASP A 429 21.46 7.09 -20.32
C ASP A 429 22.35 7.06 -21.57
N TYR A 430 23.05 5.95 -21.79
CA TYR A 430 23.92 5.76 -22.95
C TYR A 430 23.14 5.67 -24.26
N ILE A 431 21.94 5.06 -24.24
CA ILE A 431 21.07 4.98 -25.41
C ILE A 431 20.53 6.36 -25.77
N ALA A 432 20.04 7.15 -24.80
CA ALA A 432 19.56 8.51 -25.04
C ALA A 432 20.65 9.42 -25.63
N LEU A 433 21.88 9.34 -25.12
CA LEU A 433 23.04 10.07 -25.66
C LEU A 433 23.44 9.61 -27.06
N SER A 434 23.49 8.29 -27.28
CA SER A 434 23.79 7.73 -28.60
C SER A 434 22.78 8.18 -29.64
N ASN A 435 21.50 8.30 -29.28
CA ASN A 435 20.46 8.78 -30.18
C ASN A 435 20.62 10.28 -30.46
N MET A 436 21.01 11.07 -29.47
CA MET A 436 21.19 12.52 -29.61
C MET A 436 22.35 12.88 -30.54
N TYR A 437 23.49 12.20 -30.40
CA TYR A 437 24.61 12.37 -31.33
C TYR A 437 24.28 11.87 -32.74
N ALA A 438 23.51 10.79 -32.85
CA ALA A 438 23.05 10.31 -34.14
C ALA A 438 22.11 11.32 -34.83
N SER A 439 21.18 11.94 -34.08
CA SER A 439 20.28 12.97 -34.63
C SER A 439 20.99 14.25 -35.05
N ALA A 440 22.21 14.47 -34.57
CA ALA A 440 23.04 15.63 -34.91
C ALA A 440 24.17 15.28 -35.90
N ASP A 441 24.09 14.14 -36.58
CA ASP A 441 25.09 13.64 -37.54
C ASP A 441 26.52 13.49 -36.99
N ARG A 442 26.68 13.39 -35.66
CA ARG A 442 27.96 13.21 -34.96
C ARG A 442 28.28 11.72 -34.74
N TRP A 443 28.50 10.99 -35.84
CA TRP A 443 28.69 9.53 -35.83
C TRP A 443 29.95 9.05 -35.10
N ASP A 444 31.00 9.87 -35.03
CA ASP A 444 32.20 9.56 -34.26
C ASP A 444 31.92 9.52 -32.76
N ASP A 445 31.11 10.46 -32.26
CA ASP A 445 30.71 10.50 -30.85
C ASP A 445 29.75 9.35 -30.50
N VAL A 446 28.85 8.96 -31.42
CA VAL A 446 28.01 7.76 -31.28
C VAL A 446 28.87 6.51 -31.06
N LYS A 447 29.95 6.38 -31.82
CA LYS A 447 30.87 5.25 -31.72
C LYS A 447 31.55 5.24 -30.35
N ILE A 448 32.05 6.38 -29.89
CA ILE A 448 32.70 6.53 -28.56
C ILE A 448 31.72 6.13 -27.44
N VAL A 449 30.49 6.64 -27.44
CA VAL A 449 29.48 6.34 -26.42
C VAL A 449 29.12 4.85 -26.39
N ARG A 450 28.95 4.22 -27.57
CA ARG A 450 28.61 2.80 -27.66
C ARG A 450 29.78 1.89 -27.28
N GLU A 451 31.02 2.30 -27.55
CA GLU A 451 32.22 1.60 -27.09
C GLU A 451 32.38 1.70 -25.58
N GLU A 452 32.12 2.87 -24.99
CA GLU A 452 32.13 3.07 -23.54
C GLU A 452 31.04 2.24 -22.84
N MET A 453 29.84 2.17 -23.42
CA MET A 453 28.73 1.34 -22.94
C MET A 453 29.11 -0.15 -22.92
N LYS A 454 29.76 -0.65 -23.98
CA LYS A 454 30.26 -2.03 -24.07
C LYS A 454 31.38 -2.30 -23.08
N PHE A 455 32.34 -1.37 -22.95
CA PHE A 455 33.45 -1.50 -22.00
C PHE A 455 32.96 -1.61 -20.55
N LYS A 456 31.87 -0.91 -20.21
CA LYS A 456 31.25 -0.94 -18.87
C LYS A 456 30.24 -2.09 -18.67
N GLY A 457 30.01 -2.93 -19.67
CA GLY A 457 29.19 -4.15 -19.57
C GLY A 457 27.67 -3.92 -19.58
N TYR A 458 27.19 -2.77 -20.08
CA TYR A 458 25.75 -2.50 -20.19
C TYR A 458 25.20 -3.04 -21.52
N GLY A 459 24.17 -3.90 -21.46
CA GLY A 459 23.49 -4.46 -22.65
C GLY A 459 22.19 -3.72 -22.97
N SER A 460 21.81 -3.63 -24.25
CA SER A 460 20.48 -3.12 -24.66
C SER A 460 19.40 -4.18 -24.43
N LYS A 461 18.37 -3.87 -23.65
CA LYS A 461 17.15 -4.70 -23.60
C LYS A 461 16.29 -4.39 -24.83
N PRO A 462 15.85 -5.38 -25.63
CA PRO A 462 14.82 -5.18 -26.64
C PRO A 462 13.50 -4.78 -25.96
N GLY A 463 12.84 -3.74 -26.46
CA GLY A 463 11.51 -3.37 -25.99
C GLY A 463 10.48 -4.38 -26.50
N LEU A 464 9.76 -5.06 -25.59
CA LEU A 464 8.57 -5.84 -25.93
C LEU A 464 7.36 -4.91 -25.97
N SER A 465 6.66 -4.87 -27.09
CA SER A 465 5.32 -4.29 -27.21
C SER A 465 4.36 -5.40 -27.60
N SER A 466 3.39 -5.72 -26.75
CA SER A 466 2.31 -6.63 -27.12
C SER A 466 1.17 -5.81 -27.75
N LEU A 467 0.96 -6.02 -29.05
CA LEU A 467 -0.20 -5.49 -29.76
C LEU A 467 -1.29 -6.57 -29.78
N GLN A 468 -2.44 -6.26 -29.19
CA GLN A 468 -3.62 -7.10 -29.27
C GLN A 468 -4.30 -6.89 -30.63
N SER A 469 -4.23 -7.90 -31.50
CA SER A 469 -5.13 -8.01 -32.66
C SER A 469 -6.17 -9.10 -32.39
N PRO A 470 -7.39 -8.99 -32.96
CA PRO A 470 -8.41 -10.00 -32.74
C PRO A 470 -8.03 -11.26 -33.51
N GLY A 471 -7.45 -12.24 -32.81
CA GLY A 471 -7.49 -13.63 -33.25
C GLY A 471 -6.20 -14.42 -33.41
N ASN A 472 -5.00 -13.95 -33.02
CA ASN A 472 -3.85 -14.86 -32.82
C ASN A 472 -2.70 -14.18 -32.05
N PHE A 473 -2.16 -14.88 -31.05
CA PHE A 473 -0.92 -14.50 -30.36
C PHE A 473 0.28 -14.75 -31.27
N ILE A 474 0.95 -13.68 -31.72
CA ILE A 474 2.29 -13.77 -32.30
C ILE A 474 3.21 -12.96 -31.40
N THR A 475 4.14 -13.64 -30.74
CA THR A 475 5.24 -13.02 -30.00
C THR A 475 6.36 -12.65 -30.97
N GLY A 476 6.76 -11.38 -31.00
CA GLY A 476 7.95 -10.87 -31.68
C GLY A 476 8.87 -10.18 -30.69
#